data_AF-A0A1B6ZAE4-F1
#
_entry.id   AF-A0A1B6ZAE4-F1
#
_cell.length_a   1.000
_cell.length_b   1.000
_cell.length_c   1.000
_cell.angle_alpha   90.00
_cell.angle_beta   90.00
_cell.angle_gamma   90.00
#
_symmetry.space_group_name_H-M   'P 1'
#
loop_
_entity.id
_entity.type
_entity.pdbx_description
1 polymer ?
#
loop_
_entity_poly.entity_id
_entity_poly.type
_entity_poly.pdbx_seq_one_letter_code
_entity_poly.pdbx_strand_id
1 'polypeptide(L)' 'MMRLFISRTQTENDNFELSELMSKHGDNVKALLQARANDKSLPKRSRKHWKRLAILMKDIA' A
#
# COMPACT_ATOMS: atom_id res chain seq x y z
N MET A 1 -15.75 10.97 -7.73
CA MET A 1 -15.08 9.70 -7.35
C MET A 1 -14.61 8.98 -8.61
N MET A 2 -13.34 9.10 -9.00
CA MET A 2 -12.78 8.25 -10.05
C MET A 2 -12.31 6.93 -9.42
N ARG A 3 -13.16 5.90 -9.49
CA ARG A 3 -12.68 4.51 -9.40
C ARG A 3 -11.90 4.26 -10.69
N LEU A 4 -10.61 4.62 -10.66
CA LEU A 4 -9.65 4.26 -11.68
C LEU A 4 -9.72 2.74 -11.86
N PHE A 5 -9.90 2.29 -13.10
CA PHE A 5 -9.70 0.90 -13.48
C PHE A 5 -8.28 0.51 -13.06
N ILE A 6 -8.14 -0.08 -11.88
CA ILE A 6 -6.87 -0.64 -11.45
C ILE A 6 -6.64 -1.82 -12.39
N SER A 7 -5.62 -1.72 -13.23
CA SER A 7 -5.21 -2.81 -14.10
C SER A 7 -5.01 -4.07 -13.25
N ARG A 8 -5.44 -5.23 -13.76
CA ARG A 8 -5.19 -6.52 -13.12
C ARG A 8 -3.72 -6.70 -12.70
N THR A 9 -2.80 -6.25 -13.56
CA THR A 9 -1.35 -6.27 -13.28
C THR A 9 -0.94 -5.36 -12.12
N GLN A 10 -1.64 -4.24 -11.92
CA GLN A 10 -1.36 -3.35 -10.79
C GLN A 10 -1.80 -3.99 -9.47
N THR A 11 -2.93 -4.67 -9.45
CA THR A 11 -3.40 -5.41 -8.28
C THR A 11 -2.47 -6.57 -7.95
N GLU A 12 -2.02 -7.33 -8.96
CA GLU A 12 -1.06 -8.43 -8.78
C GLU A 12 0.27 -7.92 -8.21
N ASN A 13 0.80 -6.81 -8.75
CA ASN A 13 2.02 -6.19 -8.23
C ASN A 13 1.85 -5.65 -6.80
N ASP A 14 0.73 -4.98 -6.51
CA ASP A 14 0.44 -4.45 -5.17
C ASP A 14 0.28 -5.60 -4.14
N ASN A 15 -0.32 -6.72 -4.55
CA ASN A 15 -0.46 -7.92 -3.70
C ASN A 15 0.89 -8.60 -3.45
N PHE A 16 1.75 -8.69 -4.47
CA PHE A 16 3.11 -9.23 -4.32
C PHE A 16 3.92 -8.37 -3.34
N GLU A 17 3.88 -7.05 -3.52
CA GLU A 17 4.56 -6.11 -2.63
C GLU A 17 4.05 -6.20 -1.18
N LEU A 18 2.73 -6.30 -0.99
CA LEU A 18 2.14 -6.52 0.33
C LEU A 18 2.62 -7.83 0.96
N SER A 19 2.67 -8.92 0.19
CA SER A 19 3.17 -10.22 0.67
C SER A 19 4.64 -10.13 1.10
N GLU A 20 5.47 -9.44 0.31
CA GLU A 20 6.88 -9.21 0.64
C GLU A 20 7.03 -8.39 1.93
N LEU A 21 6.24 -7.32 2.06
CA LEU A 21 6.23 -6.48 3.26
C LEU A 21 5.76 -7.27 4.49
N MET A 22 4.72 -8.10 4.35
CA MET A 22 4.23 -8.97 5.44
C MET A 22 5.29 -9.97 5.87
N SER A 23 6.00 -10.57 4.93
CA SER A 23 7.12 -11.47 5.23
C SER A 23 8.24 -10.77 6.01
N LYS A 24 8.53 -9.51 5.68
CA LYS A 24 9.63 -8.74 6.31
C LYS A 24 9.27 -8.08 7.65
N HIS A 25 8.05 -7.60 7.79
CA HIS A 25 7.65 -6.75 8.91
C HIS A 25 6.49 -7.32 9.74
N GLY A 26 5.88 -8.42 9.31
CA GLY A 26 4.79 -9.10 10.01
C GLY A 26 3.61 -8.16 10.28
N ASP A 27 3.13 -8.19 11.53
CA ASP A 27 1.98 -7.39 11.97
C ASP A 27 2.22 -5.86 11.92
N ASN A 28 3.50 -5.44 11.89
CA ASN A 28 3.87 -4.02 11.84
C ASN A 28 3.70 -3.39 10.46
N VAL A 29 3.45 -4.17 9.40
CA VAL A 29 3.25 -3.64 8.05
C VAL A 29 2.19 -2.56 8.01
N LYS A 30 1.08 -2.74 8.72
CA LYS A 30 -0.01 -1.77 8.73
C LYS A 30 0.45 -0.41 9.28
N ALA A 31 1.18 -0.43 10.39
CA ALA A 31 1.73 0.78 10.99
C ALA A 31 2.78 1.43 10.08
N LEU A 32 3.64 0.63 9.45
CA LEU A 32 4.64 1.09 8.50
C LEU A 32 4.00 1.77 7.28
N LEU A 33 3.01 1.15 6.65
CA LEU A 33 2.30 1.68 5.50
C LEU A 33 1.59 3.00 5.84
N GLN A 34 0.97 3.08 7.02
CA GLN A 34 0.33 4.31 7.50
C GLN A 34 1.35 5.42 7.79
N ALA A 35 2.48 5.10 8.40
CA ALA A 35 3.56 6.05 8.65
C ALA A 35 4.09 6.62 7.33
N ARG A 36 4.41 5.76 6.36
CA ARG A 36 4.90 6.15 5.03
C ARG A 36 3.86 6.91 4.21
N ALA A 37 2.57 6.60 4.36
CA ALA A 37 1.51 7.35 3.69
C ALA A 37 1.39 8.80 4.18
N ASN A 38 1.73 9.04 5.45
CA ASN A 38 1.62 10.36 6.11
C ASN A 38 2.94 11.13 6.15
N ASP A 39 4.06 10.50 5.82
CA ASP A 39 5.38 11.10 5.84
C ASP A 39 5.51 12.23 4.81
N LYS A 40 5.54 13.48 5.30
CA LYS A 40 5.63 14.68 4.46
C LYS A 40 6.99 14.84 3.77
N SER A 41 8.02 14.13 4.23
CA SER A 41 9.32 14.12 3.54
C SER A 41 9.26 13.36 2.21
N LEU A 42 8.27 12.47 2.04
CA LEU A 42 8.09 11.70 0.82
C LEU A 42 7.32 12.48 -0.26
N PRO A 43 7.71 12.29 -1.54
CA PRO A 43 6.96 12.81 -2.67
C PRO A 43 5.48 12.41 -2.61
N LYS A 44 4.60 13.30 -3.07
CA LYS A 44 3.14 13.08 -3.09
C LYS A 44 2.75 11.77 -3.79
N ARG A 45 3.47 11.40 -4.86
CA ARG A 45 3.26 10.13 -5.60
C ARG A 45 3.54 8.92 -4.71
N SER A 46 4.66 8.91 -4.02
CA SER A 46 5.05 7.84 -3.09
C SER A 46 4.05 7.71 -1.96
N ARG A 47 3.66 8.83 -1.31
CA ARG A 47 2.60 8.82 -0.29
C ARG A 47 1.28 8.24 -0.81
N LYS A 48 0.89 8.56 -2.05
CA LYS A 48 -0.32 8.02 -2.68
C LYS A 48 -0.24 6.51 -2.86
N HIS A 49 0.93 6.01 -3.27
CA HIS A 49 1.18 4.58 -3.43
C HIS A 49 1.11 3.85 -2.08
N TRP A 50 1.82 4.33 -1.05
CA TRP A 50 1.74 3.77 0.31
C TRP A 50 0.32 3.80 0.87
N LYS A 51 -0.43 4.88 0.63
CA LYS A 51 -1.84 4.98 1.03
C LYS A 51 -2.72 3.95 0.32
N ARG A 52 -2.44 3.65 -0.95
CA ARG A 52 -3.16 2.62 -1.71
C ARG A 52 -2.88 1.23 -1.13
N LEU A 53 -1.62 0.89 -0.86
CA LEU A 53 -1.26 -0.37 -0.22
C LEU A 53 -1.92 -0.52 1.16
N ALA A 54 -1.96 0.56 1.96
CA ALA A 54 -2.63 0.57 3.26
C ALA A 54 -4.15 0.31 3.16
N ILE A 55 -4.80 0.81 2.10
CA ILE A 55 -6.23 0.57 1.85
C ILE A 55 -6.44 -0.89 1.43
N LEU A 56 -5.64 -1.39 0.48
CA LEU A 56 -5.73 -2.79 0.02
C LEU A 56 -5.55 -3.79 1.15
N MET A 57 -4.60 -3.54 2.06
CA MET A 57 -4.40 -4.39 3.24
C MET A 57 -5.64 -4.45 4.15
N LYS A 58 -6.42 -3.36 4.24
CA LYS A 58 -7.65 -3.34 5.04
C LYS A 58 -8.76 -4.19 4.42
N ASP A 59 -8.77 -4.34 3.10
CA ASP A 59 -9.79 -5.12 2.38
C ASP A 59 -9.45 -6.62 2.33
N ILE A 60 -8.24 -7.03 2.75
CA ILE A 60 -7.77 -8.43 2.81
C ILE A 60 -8.01 -9.07 4.19
N ALA A 61 -8.19 -8.28 5.25
CA ALA A 61 -8.41 -8.73 6.64
C ALA A 61 -9.91 -8.75 6.99
#